data_AF-A0A420QR20-F1
#
_entry.id   AF-A0A420QR20-F1
#
_cell.length_a   1.000
_cell.length_b   1.000
_cell.length_c   1.000
_cell.angle_alpha   90.00
_cell.angle_beta   90.00
_cell.angle_gamma   90.00
#
_symmetry.space_group_name_H-M   'P 1'
#
loop_
_entity.id
_entity.type
_entity.pdbx_description
1 polymer ?
#
loop_
_entity_poly.entity_id
_entity_poly.type
_entity_poly.pdbx_seq_one_letter_code
_entity_poly.pdbx_strand_id
1 'polypeptide(L)'
;MDPSNQNLNPALLKSPKAALRASTNQLQRLILISRLYHPHAHSLSVLSSAVVHVSNTIIRNAALRNHSIQAPSLEKRHQRRSSNEEAHWHFYFLVCLAACQDLGACFPVCEPIGKGLLAMAMRDGSMTAAEANKLMRALEAPKQDAPPSKDESGTFGSWVLDFDLEATKPGDGHIRNLAAQFEELSMHNEFTEGGDFVLE
;
A
#
# COMPACT_ATOMS: atom_id res chain seq x y z
N MET A 1 6.21 -18.11 -19.99
CA MET A 1 5.08 -18.70 -19.25
C MET A 1 5.58 -19.14 -17.88
N ASP A 2 4.82 -18.90 -16.81
CA ASP A 2 5.18 -19.37 -15.46
C ASP A 2 5.12 -20.90 -15.43
N PRO A 3 6.21 -21.61 -15.06
CA PRO A 3 6.23 -23.07 -15.01
C PRO A 3 5.24 -23.67 -13.99
N SER A 4 4.64 -22.85 -13.13
CA SER A 4 3.58 -23.24 -12.20
C SER A 4 2.25 -23.63 -12.88
N ASN A 5 2.08 -23.33 -14.17
CA ASN A 5 0.79 -23.49 -14.88
C ASN A 5 0.54 -24.86 -15.51
N GLN A 6 1.47 -25.83 -15.41
CA GLN A 6 1.34 -27.10 -16.13
C GLN A 6 0.46 -28.15 -15.43
N ASN A 7 0.02 -27.93 -14.18
CA ASN A 7 -0.80 -28.89 -13.42
C ASN A 7 -2.01 -28.26 -12.70
N LEU A 8 -2.48 -27.10 -13.14
CA LEU A 8 -3.64 -26.43 -12.54
C LEU A 8 -4.92 -26.81 -13.28
N ASN A 9 -5.93 -27.28 -12.53
CA ASN A 9 -7.27 -27.60 -13.04
C ASN A 9 -7.80 -26.42 -13.89
N PRO A 10 -8.22 -26.65 -15.16
CA PRO A 10 -8.64 -25.57 -16.06
C PRO A 10 -9.84 -24.76 -15.53
N ALA A 11 -10.65 -25.32 -14.63
CA ALA A 11 -11.71 -24.59 -13.94
C ALA A 11 -11.17 -23.56 -12.92
N LEU A 12 -10.04 -23.85 -12.27
CA LEU A 12 -9.39 -22.92 -11.33
C LEU A 12 -8.76 -21.73 -12.05
N LEU A 13 -8.21 -21.96 -13.26
CA LEU A 13 -7.65 -20.92 -14.13
C LEU A 13 -8.71 -19.95 -14.68
N LYS A 14 -9.98 -20.39 -14.75
CA LYS A 14 -11.13 -19.56 -15.18
C LYS A 14 -11.88 -18.89 -14.02
N SER A 15 -11.41 -19.06 -12.78
CA SER A 15 -12.04 -18.42 -11.61
C SER A 15 -11.87 -16.90 -11.65
N PRO A 16 -12.87 -16.10 -11.20
CA PRO A 16 -12.73 -14.65 -11.03
C PRO A 16 -11.49 -14.26 -10.21
N LYS A 17 -11.14 -15.06 -9.20
CA LYS A 17 -9.95 -14.84 -8.37
C LYS A 17 -8.64 -15.02 -9.15
N ALA A 18 -8.60 -15.97 -10.08
CA ALA A 18 -7.44 -16.20 -10.93
C ALA A 18 -7.28 -15.08 -11.96
N ALA A 19 -8.40 -14.62 -12.55
CA ALA A 19 -8.41 -13.47 -13.46
C ALA A 19 -7.93 -12.19 -12.76
N LEU A 20 -8.48 -11.87 -11.57
CA LEU A 20 -8.05 -10.72 -10.77
C LEU A 20 -6.55 -10.77 -10.47
N ARG A 21 -6.05 -11.93 -9.99
CA ARG A 21 -4.62 -12.12 -9.71
C ARG A 21 -3.76 -11.89 -10.96
N ALA A 22 -4.18 -12.41 -12.11
CA ALA A 22 -3.45 -12.23 -13.36
C ALA A 22 -3.42 -10.74 -13.78
N SER A 23 -4.56 -10.04 -13.67
CA SER A 23 -4.66 -8.60 -13.94
C SER A 23 -3.78 -7.78 -13.00
N THR A 24 -3.79 -8.06 -11.69
CA THR A 24 -2.91 -7.36 -10.73
C THR A 24 -1.44 -7.56 -11.07
N ASN A 25 -1.03 -8.79 -11.41
CA ASN A 25 0.35 -9.09 -11.80
C ASN A 25 0.76 -8.35 -13.09
N GLN A 26 -0.16 -8.21 -14.05
CA GLN A 26 0.08 -7.45 -15.27
C GLN A 26 0.22 -5.95 -14.97
N LEU A 27 -0.67 -5.39 -14.13
CA LEU A 27 -0.61 -3.99 -13.73
C LEU A 27 0.68 -3.66 -12.96
N GLN A 28 1.09 -4.52 -12.03
CA GLN A 28 2.37 -4.40 -11.32
C GLN A 28 3.55 -4.27 -12.28
N ARG A 29 3.62 -5.14 -13.29
CA ARG A 29 4.67 -5.11 -14.31
C ARG A 29 4.59 -3.86 -15.18
N LEU A 30 3.38 -3.45 -15.55
CA LEU A 30 3.18 -2.26 -16.38
C LEU A 30 3.57 -0.99 -15.63
N ILE A 31 3.22 -0.87 -14.35
CA ILE A 31 3.65 0.24 -13.48
C ILE A 31 5.18 0.29 -13.41
N LEU A 32 5.83 -0.85 -13.18
CA LEU A 32 7.29 -0.93 -13.12
C LEU A 32 7.94 -0.54 -14.46
N ILE A 33 7.50 -1.12 -15.58
CA ILE A 33 8.03 -0.82 -16.92
C ILE A 33 7.79 0.65 -17.27
N SER A 34 6.59 1.17 -17.02
CA SER A 34 6.27 2.58 -17.26
C SER A 34 7.23 3.49 -16.49
N ARG A 35 7.55 3.15 -15.24
CA ARG A 35 8.46 3.93 -14.42
C ARG A 35 9.91 3.86 -14.92
N LEU A 36 10.36 2.67 -15.33
CA LEU A 36 11.74 2.46 -15.82
C LEU A 36 12.00 3.15 -17.17
N TYR A 37 11.03 3.11 -18.08
CA TYR A 37 11.23 3.57 -19.46
C TYR A 37 10.61 4.94 -19.75
N HIS A 38 9.70 5.44 -18.91
CA HIS A 38 9.04 6.73 -19.10
C HIS A 38 9.04 7.57 -17.81
N PRO A 39 10.22 7.95 -17.29
CA PRO A 39 10.36 8.70 -16.04
C PRO A 39 9.86 10.16 -16.09
N HIS A 40 9.28 10.59 -17.21
CA HIS A 40 8.67 11.92 -17.34
C HIS A 40 7.18 11.85 -17.69
N ALA A 41 6.64 10.65 -17.94
CA ALA A 41 5.19 10.42 -18.13
C ALA A 41 4.43 10.26 -16.79
N HIS A 42 5.08 10.59 -15.67
CA HIS A 42 4.58 10.41 -14.31
C HIS A 42 3.26 11.13 -14.02
N SER A 43 2.94 12.19 -14.76
CA SER A 43 1.72 12.98 -14.58
C SER A 43 0.41 12.23 -14.87
N LEU A 44 0.44 11.07 -15.55
CA LEU A 44 -0.79 10.37 -15.97
C LEU A 44 -1.12 9.09 -15.17
N SER A 45 -0.19 8.51 -14.39
CA SER A 45 -0.36 7.12 -13.89
C SER A 45 -0.60 6.97 -12.39
N VAL A 46 -0.20 7.92 -11.53
CA VAL A 46 -0.25 7.76 -10.06
C VAL A 46 -1.66 7.93 -9.50
N LEU A 47 -2.48 8.74 -10.16
CA LEU A 47 -3.92 8.85 -9.91
C LEU A 47 -4.73 7.87 -10.76
N SER A 48 -4.08 7.03 -11.57
CA SER A 48 -4.82 5.99 -12.26
C SER A 48 -5.38 5.04 -11.22
N SER A 49 -6.65 4.69 -11.37
CA SER A 49 -7.32 3.64 -10.60
C SER A 49 -6.46 2.37 -10.48
N ALA A 50 -5.54 2.09 -11.43
CA ALA A 50 -4.59 1.00 -11.34
C ALA A 50 -3.60 1.08 -10.17
N VAL A 51 -2.99 2.23 -9.86
CA VAL A 51 -2.03 2.35 -8.75
C VAL A 51 -2.75 2.16 -7.41
N VAL A 52 -3.93 2.77 -7.26
CA VAL A 52 -4.79 2.58 -6.10
C VAL A 52 -5.21 1.11 -5.95
N HIS A 53 -5.72 0.48 -7.01
CA HIS A 53 -6.11 -0.94 -6.97
C HIS A 53 -4.94 -1.88 -6.67
N VAL A 54 -3.78 -1.66 -7.30
CA VAL A 54 -2.60 -2.48 -7.05
C VAL A 54 -2.16 -2.31 -5.59
N SER A 55 -2.09 -1.08 -5.08
CA SER A 55 -1.68 -0.80 -3.70
C SER A 55 -2.64 -1.40 -2.68
N ASN A 56 -3.94 -1.22 -2.86
CA ASN A 56 -4.97 -1.84 -2.03
C ASN A 56 -4.83 -3.38 -2.05
N THR A 57 -4.71 -3.97 -3.24
CA THR A 57 -4.62 -5.43 -3.40
C THR A 57 -3.36 -6.01 -2.75
N ILE A 58 -2.20 -5.37 -2.89
CA ILE A 58 -0.93 -5.87 -2.31
C ILE A 58 -0.93 -5.76 -0.79
N ILE A 59 -1.44 -4.65 -0.23
CA ILE A 59 -1.55 -4.46 1.23
C ILE A 59 -2.48 -5.51 1.81
N ARG A 60 -3.68 -5.68 1.22
CA ARG A 60 -4.63 -6.71 1.66
C ARG A 60 -4.04 -8.12 1.61
N ASN A 61 -3.35 -8.45 0.51
CA ASN A 61 -2.73 -9.78 0.37
C ASN A 61 -1.61 -9.99 1.40
N ALA A 62 -0.90 -8.95 1.80
CA ALA A 62 0.09 -9.01 2.89
C ALA A 62 -0.61 -9.22 4.25
N ALA A 63 -1.68 -8.48 4.53
CA ALA A 63 -2.50 -8.62 5.73
C ALA A 63 -3.02 -10.05 5.93
N LEU A 64 -3.63 -10.62 4.89
CA LEU A 64 -4.18 -11.98 4.91
C LEU A 64 -3.10 -13.04 5.19
N ARG A 65 -1.85 -12.81 4.76
CA ARG A 65 -0.73 -13.71 5.06
C ARG A 65 -0.32 -13.61 6.52
N ASN A 66 -0.18 -12.40 7.06
CA ASN A 66 0.21 -12.19 8.46
C ASN A 66 -0.77 -12.86 9.42
N HIS A 67 -2.08 -12.78 9.14
CA HIS A 67 -3.10 -13.50 9.89
C HIS A 67 -3.01 -15.03 9.73
N SER A 68 -2.65 -15.53 8.54
CA SER A 68 -2.44 -16.97 8.33
C SER A 68 -1.20 -17.51 9.04
N ILE A 69 -0.15 -16.71 9.23
CA ILE A 69 1.09 -17.10 9.92
C ILE A 69 0.84 -17.24 11.43
N GLN A 70 -0.11 -16.48 12.00
CA GLN A 70 -0.50 -16.57 13.42
C GLN A 70 -1.40 -17.77 13.74
N ALA A 71 -1.91 -18.51 12.73
CA ALA A 71 -2.67 -19.74 12.95
C ALA A 71 -1.72 -20.96 13.08
N PRO A 72 -1.78 -21.74 14.18
CA PRO A 72 -0.87 -22.87 14.38
C PRO A 72 -1.26 -24.02 13.45
N SER A 73 -0.59 -24.16 12.29
CA SER A 73 -0.75 -25.31 11.41
C SER A 73 0.57 -25.81 10.79
N LEU A 74 0.68 -27.14 10.79
CA LEU A 74 1.85 -27.97 10.50
C LEU A 74 2.17 -28.06 9.00
N GLU A 75 2.76 -27.03 8.35
CA GLU A 75 3.21 -27.19 6.95
C GLU A 75 4.56 -26.53 6.63
N LYS A 76 5.66 -27.27 6.94
CA LYS A 76 7.05 -26.90 6.64
C LYS A 76 7.43 -26.89 5.14
N ARG A 77 6.52 -27.18 4.21
CA ARG A 77 6.79 -27.14 2.75
C ARG A 77 6.50 -25.78 2.10
N HIS A 78 5.75 -24.88 2.76
CA HIS A 78 5.40 -23.56 2.23
C HIS A 78 6.42 -22.45 2.54
N GLN A 79 7.36 -22.70 3.48
CA GLN A 79 8.32 -21.69 3.95
C GLN A 79 9.23 -21.09 2.86
N ARG A 80 9.63 -21.91 1.87
CA ARG A 80 10.58 -21.48 0.81
C ARG A 80 9.91 -20.65 -0.30
N ARG A 81 8.58 -20.66 -0.38
CA ARG A 81 7.78 -19.81 -1.29
C ARG A 81 7.36 -18.50 -0.62
N SER A 82 7.32 -18.48 0.72
CA SER A 82 6.94 -17.32 1.55
C SER A 82 7.92 -16.16 1.44
N SER A 83 9.23 -16.39 1.53
CA SER A 83 10.23 -15.32 1.54
C SER A 83 10.33 -14.55 0.21
N ASN A 84 10.14 -15.25 -0.91
CA ASN A 84 10.12 -14.61 -2.23
C ASN A 84 8.85 -13.76 -2.40
N GLU A 85 7.70 -14.22 -1.89
CA GLU A 85 6.44 -13.47 -2.01
C GLU A 85 6.32 -12.32 -0.99
N GLU A 86 6.95 -12.41 0.18
CA GLU A 86 7.14 -11.30 1.13
C GLU A 86 7.94 -10.14 0.51
N ALA A 87 9.06 -10.46 -0.17
CA ALA A 87 9.84 -9.47 -0.89
C ALA A 87 9.06 -8.82 -2.05
N HIS A 88 8.06 -9.52 -2.62
CA HIS A 88 7.33 -9.04 -3.78
C HIS A 88 6.30 -7.95 -3.44
N TRP A 89 5.51 -8.10 -2.37
CA TRP A 89 4.48 -7.08 -2.07
C TRP A 89 5.13 -5.74 -1.69
N HIS A 90 6.18 -5.79 -0.87
CA HIS A 90 6.88 -4.61 -0.37
C HIS A 90 7.56 -3.85 -1.50
N PHE A 91 8.22 -4.57 -2.41
CA PHE A 91 8.80 -3.98 -3.61
C PHE A 91 7.77 -3.21 -4.44
N TYR A 92 6.64 -3.83 -4.80
CA TYR A 92 5.62 -3.15 -5.61
C TYR A 92 4.91 -2.03 -4.84
N PHE A 93 4.79 -2.15 -3.52
CA PHE A 93 4.29 -1.09 -2.65
C PHE A 93 5.19 0.14 -2.70
N LEU A 94 6.50 -0.03 -2.54
CA LEU A 94 7.46 1.08 -2.67
C LEU A 94 7.46 1.68 -4.07
N VAL A 95 7.29 0.87 -5.12
CA VAL A 95 7.15 1.38 -6.50
C VAL A 95 5.90 2.28 -6.63
N CYS A 96 4.78 1.92 -6.00
CA CYS A 96 3.56 2.74 -6.00
C CYS A 96 3.73 4.00 -5.13
N LEU A 97 4.33 3.86 -3.95
CA LEU A 97 4.53 4.94 -3.00
C LEU A 97 5.48 6.01 -3.51
N ALA A 98 6.60 5.60 -4.12
CA ALA A 98 7.53 6.57 -4.67
C ALA A 98 6.95 7.28 -5.91
N ALA A 99 5.90 6.76 -6.53
CA ALA A 99 5.16 7.52 -7.54
C ALA A 99 4.36 8.68 -6.88
N CYS A 100 3.86 8.49 -5.65
CA CYS A 100 3.28 9.58 -4.86
C CYS A 100 4.34 10.61 -4.45
N GLN A 101 5.58 10.18 -4.18
CA GLN A 101 6.71 11.08 -3.89
C GLN A 101 7.07 11.94 -5.11
N ASP A 102 7.25 11.32 -6.28
CA ASP A 102 7.63 12.01 -7.52
C ASP A 102 6.61 13.11 -7.91
N LEU A 103 5.33 12.90 -7.58
CA LEU A 103 4.25 13.81 -7.91
C LEU A 103 3.87 14.79 -6.80
N GLY A 104 4.29 14.55 -5.55
CA GLY A 104 3.88 15.36 -4.40
C GLY A 104 4.17 16.85 -4.55
N ALA A 105 5.24 17.20 -5.27
CA ALA A 105 5.60 18.59 -5.57
C ALA A 105 4.61 19.30 -6.52
N CYS A 106 4.01 18.54 -7.45
CA CYS A 106 3.13 19.08 -8.50
C CYS A 106 1.64 18.87 -8.17
N PHE A 107 1.32 17.87 -7.35
CA PHE A 107 -0.05 17.43 -7.07
C PHE A 107 -0.22 17.20 -5.57
N PRO A 108 -0.82 18.17 -4.85
CA PRO A 108 -1.00 18.08 -3.40
C PRO A 108 -1.79 16.86 -2.91
N VAL A 109 -2.61 16.24 -3.78
CA VAL A 109 -3.35 15.00 -3.49
C VAL A 109 -2.45 13.77 -3.28
N CYS A 110 -1.21 13.78 -3.78
CA CYS A 110 -0.34 12.60 -3.69
C CYS A 110 0.18 12.32 -2.27
N GLU A 111 0.43 13.37 -1.48
CA GLU A 111 0.82 13.24 -0.07
C GLU A 111 -0.25 12.51 0.77
N PRO A 112 -1.53 12.93 0.79
CA PRO A 112 -2.56 12.22 1.55
C PRO A 112 -2.88 10.82 1.00
N ILE A 113 -2.72 10.57 -0.31
CA ILE A 113 -2.79 9.20 -0.86
C ILE A 113 -1.69 8.33 -0.26
N GLY A 114 -0.43 8.79 -0.33
CA GLY A 114 0.71 8.06 0.22
C GLY A 114 0.54 7.80 1.71
N LYS A 115 0.07 8.80 2.46
CA LYS A 115 -0.25 8.69 3.89
C LYS A 115 -1.33 7.65 4.17
N GLY A 116 -2.43 7.66 3.41
CA GLY A 116 -3.50 6.67 3.55
C GLY A 116 -3.03 5.25 3.24
N LEU A 117 -2.17 5.07 2.23
CA LEU A 117 -1.57 3.77 1.90
C LEU A 117 -0.67 3.25 3.02
N LEU A 118 0.12 4.13 3.64
CA LEU A 118 0.95 3.79 4.80
C LEU A 118 0.08 3.43 6.02
N ALA A 119 -1.02 4.17 6.25
CA ALA A 119 -1.97 3.86 7.32
C ALA A 119 -2.55 2.46 7.17
N MET A 120 -2.99 2.10 5.95
CA MET A 120 -3.50 0.77 5.66
C MET A 120 -2.45 -0.32 5.96
N ALA A 121 -1.20 -0.12 5.52
CA ALA A 121 -0.13 -1.09 5.75
C ALA A 121 0.22 -1.26 7.24
N MET A 122 0.19 -0.16 8.02
CA MET A 122 0.38 -0.17 9.48
C MET A 122 -0.78 -0.85 10.21
N ARG A 123 -2.01 -0.44 9.92
CA ARG A 123 -3.24 -0.97 10.52
C ARG A 123 -3.32 -2.49 10.39
N ASP A 124 -2.95 -2.99 9.22
CA ASP A 124 -3.02 -4.41 8.89
C ASP A 124 -1.76 -5.20 9.37
N GLY A 125 -0.85 -4.54 10.10
CA GLY A 125 0.39 -5.14 10.62
C GLY A 125 1.36 -5.60 9.55
N SER A 126 1.20 -5.15 8.29
CA SER A 126 2.09 -5.47 7.18
C SER A 126 3.36 -4.60 7.18
N MET A 127 3.32 -3.47 7.89
CA MET A 127 4.42 -2.52 8.01
C MET A 127 4.50 -1.99 9.45
N THR A 128 5.71 -1.81 9.96
CA THR A 128 5.91 -1.21 11.30
C THR A 128 5.74 0.31 11.25
N ALA A 129 5.39 0.94 12.37
CA ALA A 129 5.30 2.40 12.42
C ALA A 129 6.64 3.09 12.14
N ALA A 130 7.75 2.52 12.63
CA ALA A 130 9.09 3.06 12.37
C ALA A 130 9.42 3.10 10.87
N GLU A 131 9.09 2.03 10.14
CA GLU A 131 9.24 1.98 8.70
C GLU A 131 8.31 2.95 7.98
N ALA A 132 7.03 2.98 8.36
CA ALA A 132 6.04 3.84 7.74
C ALA A 132 6.37 5.33 7.95
N ASN A 133 6.82 5.72 9.14
CA ASN A 133 7.29 7.07 9.45
C ASN A 133 8.56 7.45 8.67
N LYS A 134 9.47 6.50 8.43
CA LYS A 134 10.62 6.73 7.55
C LYS A 134 10.17 7.02 6.11
N LEU A 135 9.18 6.28 5.60
CA LEU A 135 8.64 6.47 4.26
C LEU A 135 7.81 7.76 4.16
N MET A 136 7.06 8.14 5.21
CA MET A 136 6.29 9.38 5.27
C MET A 136 7.20 10.60 5.17
N ARG A 137 8.31 10.64 5.92
CA ARG A 137 9.29 11.73 5.82
C ARG A 137 9.86 11.91 4.40
N ALA A 138 9.92 10.85 3.61
CA ALA A 138 10.34 10.93 2.21
C ALA A 138 9.21 11.42 1.27
N LEU A 139 7.93 11.30 1.66
CA LEU A 139 6.79 11.93 0.98
C LEU A 139 6.69 13.42 1.28
N GLU A 140 7.01 13.83 2.50
CA GLU A 140 6.93 15.22 2.98
C GLU A 140 8.12 16.10 2.58
N ALA A 141 8.82 15.76 1.48
CA ALA A 141 10.04 16.45 1.04
C ALA A 141 9.88 17.99 1.08
N PRO A 142 10.97 18.75 1.35
CA PRO A 142 10.88 20.15 1.74
C PRO A 142 10.09 20.95 0.70
N LYS A 143 8.88 21.39 1.08
CA LYS A 143 8.07 22.31 0.29
C LYS A 143 8.86 23.63 0.20
N GLN A 144 9.68 23.79 -0.84
CA GLN A 144 10.36 25.05 -1.10
C GLN A 144 9.30 26.13 -1.35
N ASP A 145 9.21 27.08 -0.41
CA ASP A 145 8.51 28.36 -0.49
C ASP A 145 7.04 28.35 -0.96
N ALA A 146 6.38 27.19 -0.97
CA ALA A 146 4.98 27.10 -1.33
C ALA A 146 4.12 27.63 -0.16
N PRO A 147 3.25 28.63 -0.38
CA PRO A 147 2.30 29.05 0.63
C PRO A 147 1.45 27.84 1.05
N PRO A 148 1.06 27.73 2.34
CA PRO A 148 0.25 26.62 2.81
C PRO A 148 -0.99 26.50 1.91
N SER A 149 -1.10 25.37 1.21
CA SER A 149 -2.24 25.13 0.33
C SER A 149 -3.51 25.19 1.17
N LYS A 150 -4.48 25.99 0.73
CA LYS A 150 -5.78 26.09 1.37
C LYS A 150 -6.42 24.71 1.36
N ASP A 151 -6.47 24.05 2.51
CA ASP A 151 -7.26 22.86 2.85
C ASP A 151 -7.80 22.06 1.63
N GLU A 152 -6.90 21.61 0.74
CA GLU A 152 -7.26 20.84 -0.45
C GLU A 152 -7.68 19.41 -0.08
N SER A 153 -7.58 19.07 1.21
CA SER A 153 -8.21 17.92 1.83
C SER A 153 -9.70 17.84 1.49
N GLY A 154 -10.37 19.00 1.29
CA GLY A 154 -11.76 19.16 0.89
C GLY A 154 -12.18 18.31 -0.31
N THR A 155 -11.45 18.41 -1.43
CA THR A 155 -11.90 17.88 -2.73
C THR A 155 -11.51 16.42 -2.96
N PHE A 156 -10.30 16.03 -2.54
CA PHE A 156 -9.79 14.67 -2.74
C PHE A 156 -10.00 13.76 -1.54
N GLY A 157 -10.32 14.32 -0.37
CA GLY A 157 -10.56 13.56 0.84
C GLY A 157 -11.79 12.64 0.79
N SER A 158 -12.67 12.79 -0.21
CA SER A 158 -13.83 11.91 -0.43
C SER A 158 -13.54 10.70 -1.32
N TRP A 159 -12.35 10.59 -1.90
CA TRP A 159 -12.02 9.46 -2.76
C TRP A 159 -11.72 8.22 -1.92
N VAL A 160 -12.18 7.07 -2.41
CA VAL A 160 -11.98 5.77 -1.77
C VAL A 160 -10.59 5.23 -2.12
N LEU A 161 -9.82 4.88 -1.09
CA LEU A 161 -8.51 4.24 -1.19
C LEU A 161 -8.56 2.80 -0.63
N ASP A 162 -9.33 2.60 0.43
CA ASP A 162 -9.61 1.27 0.99
C ASP A 162 -11.01 0.78 0.58
N PHE A 163 -11.07 0.00 -0.51
CA PHE A 163 -12.34 -0.50 -1.06
C PHE A 163 -13.06 -1.50 -0.13
N ASP A 164 -12.32 -2.25 0.67
CA ASP A 164 -12.92 -3.23 1.58
C ASP A 164 -13.49 -2.55 2.82
N LEU A 165 -12.74 -1.58 3.37
CA LEU A 165 -13.25 -0.76 4.45
C LEU A 165 -14.46 0.05 4.00
N GLU A 166 -14.45 0.63 2.81
CA GLU A 166 -15.61 1.33 2.26
C GLU A 166 -16.84 0.43 2.08
N ALA A 167 -16.63 -0.80 1.61
CA ALA A 167 -17.72 -1.77 1.42
C ALA A 167 -18.35 -2.21 2.75
N THR A 168 -17.62 -2.13 3.86
CA THR A 168 -18.09 -2.56 5.19
C THR A 168 -18.57 -1.40 6.06
N LYS A 169 -17.90 -0.25 5.98
CA LYS A 169 -18.20 0.98 6.72
C LYS A 169 -18.01 2.19 5.80
N PRO A 170 -19.09 2.64 5.12
CA PRO A 170 -19.01 3.73 4.16
C PRO A 170 -18.40 5.01 4.74
N GLY A 171 -17.51 5.64 3.98
CA GLY A 171 -16.75 6.80 4.37
C GLY A 171 -15.41 6.49 5.04
N ASP A 172 -15.28 5.39 5.79
CA ASP A 172 -14.03 5.08 6.49
C ASP A 172 -12.89 4.69 5.53
N GLY A 173 -13.22 4.20 4.34
CA GLY A 173 -12.25 3.86 3.29
C GLY A 173 -11.71 5.07 2.52
N HIS A 174 -12.14 6.28 2.87
CA HIS A 174 -11.75 7.51 2.20
C HIS A 174 -10.33 7.97 2.58
N ILE A 175 -9.65 8.61 1.61
CA ILE A 175 -8.30 9.16 1.78
C ILE A 175 -8.17 10.00 3.05
N ARG A 176 -9.14 10.89 3.33
CA ARG A 176 -9.09 11.77 4.51
C ARG A 176 -9.03 10.98 5.81
N ASN A 177 -9.87 9.96 5.93
CA ASN A 177 -10.00 9.18 7.15
C ASN A 177 -8.80 8.26 7.35
N LEU A 178 -8.29 7.67 6.26
CA LEU A 178 -7.07 6.87 6.31
C LEU A 178 -5.83 7.73 6.62
N ALA A 179 -5.74 8.93 6.06
CA ALA A 179 -4.66 9.86 6.36
C ALA A 179 -4.67 10.31 7.84
N ALA A 180 -5.86 10.49 8.43
CA ALA A 180 -6.01 10.75 9.86
C ALA A 180 -5.64 9.53 10.72
N GLN A 181 -6.01 8.32 10.30
CA GLN A 181 -5.62 7.07 10.96
C GLN A 181 -4.10 6.89 11.00
N PHE A 182 -3.35 7.35 10.00
CA PHE A 182 -1.89 7.30 10.05
C PHE A 182 -1.33 8.01 11.29
N GLU A 183 -1.84 9.22 11.59
CA GLU A 183 -1.36 10.01 12.73
C GLU A 183 -1.66 9.29 14.05
N GLU A 184 -2.86 8.73 14.18
CA GLU A 184 -3.26 7.96 15.35
C GLU A 184 -2.35 6.74 15.56
N LEU A 185 -2.12 5.96 14.50
CA LEU A 185 -1.29 4.76 14.56
C LEU A 185 0.19 5.09 14.80
N SER A 186 0.68 6.20 14.25
CA SER A 186 2.05 6.67 14.44
C SER A 186 2.29 7.12 15.89
N MET A 187 1.37 7.92 16.45
CA MET A 187 1.42 8.32 17.86
C MET A 187 1.36 7.12 18.80
N HIS A 188 0.46 6.17 18.55
CA HIS A 188 0.30 5.00 19.43
C HIS A 188 1.60 4.21 19.57
N ASN A 189 2.35 4.03 18.48
CA ASN A 189 3.62 3.32 18.49
C ASN A 189 4.70 4.02 19.32
N GLU A 190 4.72 5.36 19.31
CA GLU A 190 5.66 6.15 20.12
C GLU A 190 5.46 5.87 21.62
N PHE A 191 4.21 5.66 22.05
CA PHE A 191 3.87 5.38 23.44
C PHE A 191 4.01 3.90 23.85
N THR A 192 3.85 2.94 22.92
CA THR A 192 3.86 1.51 23.25
C THR A 192 5.19 0.81 23.00
N GLU A 193 5.99 1.25 22.03
CA GLU A 193 7.29 0.64 21.70
C GLU A 193 8.49 1.50 22.13
N GLY A 194 8.27 2.79 22.44
CA GLY A 194 9.30 3.72 22.95
C GLY A 194 9.45 3.72 24.48
N GLY A 195 8.64 2.93 25.20
CA GLY A 195 8.61 2.89 26.65
C GLY A 195 9.64 1.94 27.25
N ASP A 196 10.90 2.37 27.30
CA ASP A 196 11.84 1.89 28.31
C ASP A 196 11.37 2.48 29.66
N PHE A 197 10.31 1.89 30.22
CA PHE A 197 9.85 2.24 31.57
C PHE A 197 10.90 1.71 32.55
N VAL A 198 11.89 2.55 32.86
CA VAL A 198 12.69 2.37 34.06
C VAL A 198 11.74 2.51 35.25
N LEU A 199 11.36 1.37 35.83
CA LEU A 199 10.76 1.33 37.15
C LEU A 199 11.87 1.68 38.15
N GLU A 200 11.90 2.93 38.62
CA GLU A 200 12.53 3.29 39.89
C GLU A 200 11.52 3.16 41.04
#